data_AF-A0A846PM96-F1
#
_entry.id   AF-A0A846PM96-F1
#
_cell.length_a   1.000
_cell.length_b   1.000
_cell.length_c   1.000
_cell.angle_alpha   90.00
_cell.angle_beta   90.00
_cell.angle_gamma   90.00
#
_symmetry.space_group_name_H-M   'P 1'
#
loop_
_entity.id
_entity.type
_entity.pdbx_description
1 polymer ?
#
loop_
_entity_poly.entity_id
_entity_poly.type
_entity_poly.pdbx_seq_one_letter_code
_entity_poly.pdbx_strand_id
1 'polypeptide(L)'
;VRSDDVCVNQFTNYGVWIDGNINPLEFALLEFNDQERFEKRDGDFFNYLQPEMHHSNTPSDGINLYSFSLFPEEHQPSGTANLSKIEEIFLTLWFADRSQEPGLPEITITDINSRLFVFAFNYNIMRVANGLTGLAYNG
;
A
#
# COMPACT_ATOMS: atom_id res chain seq x y z
N VAL A 1 18.58 -20.12 6.53
CA VAL A 1 18.80 -19.76 7.94
C VAL A 1 19.62 -20.86 8.56
N ARG A 2 20.84 -20.56 9.05
CA ARG A 2 21.62 -21.55 9.81
C ARG A 2 20.94 -21.76 11.16
N SER A 3 21.10 -22.94 11.75
CA SER A 3 20.43 -23.34 13.00
C SER A 3 20.72 -22.42 14.21
N ASP A 4 21.73 -21.55 14.11
CA ASP A 4 22.20 -20.70 15.20
C ASP A 4 21.87 -19.21 14.98
N ASP A 5 21.14 -18.86 13.92
CA ASP A 5 20.75 -17.47 13.66
C ASP A 5 19.57 -17.07 14.56
N VAL A 6 19.67 -15.91 15.22
CA VAL A 6 18.57 -15.35 16.01
C VAL A 6 17.46 -14.88 15.07
N CYS A 7 16.30 -15.51 15.13
CA CYS A 7 15.11 -15.06 14.42
C CYS A 7 14.24 -14.20 15.34
N VAL A 8 13.93 -12.98 14.90
CA VAL A 8 12.98 -12.08 15.57
C VAL A 8 11.74 -11.97 14.68
N ASN A 9 10.56 -12.24 15.24
CA ASN A 9 9.28 -12.06 14.56
C ASN A 9 8.56 -10.83 15.13
N GLN A 10 8.53 -9.75 14.35
CA GLN A 10 7.82 -8.52 14.69
C GLN A 10 6.68 -8.29 13.69
N PHE A 11 5.47 -8.69 14.07
CA PHE A 11 4.30 -8.55 13.20
C PHE A 11 3.88 -7.10 12.93
N THR A 12 4.42 -6.13 13.69
CA THR A 12 4.15 -4.70 13.55
C THR A 12 5.27 -3.93 12.84
N ASN A 13 6.32 -4.61 12.40
CA ASN A 13 7.43 -3.97 11.70
C ASN A 13 7.24 -4.12 10.19
N TYR A 14 7.12 -2.99 9.50
CA TYR A 14 7.00 -2.91 8.04
C TYR A 14 8.21 -2.22 7.39
N GLY A 15 9.14 -1.70 8.20
CA GLY A 15 10.37 -1.06 7.75
C GLY A 15 11.49 -2.07 7.50
N VAL A 16 12.60 -1.59 6.95
CA VAL A 16 13.81 -2.41 6.71
C VAL A 16 14.53 -2.70 8.02
N TRP A 17 14.59 -1.73 8.93
CA TRP A 17 15.30 -1.87 10.20
C TRP A 17 14.43 -2.51 11.28
N ILE A 18 15.07 -3.16 12.26
CA ILE A 18 14.40 -3.85 13.37
C ILE A 18 13.57 -2.90 14.27
N ASP A 19 13.86 -1.60 14.21
CA ASP A 19 13.14 -0.55 14.93
C ASP A 19 11.87 -0.08 14.21
N GLY A 20 11.62 -0.55 12.99
CA GLY A 20 10.47 -0.15 12.18
C GLY A 20 10.72 0.99 11.21
N ASN A 21 11.95 1.50 11.12
CA ASN A 21 12.27 2.63 10.23
C ASN A 21 12.73 2.15 8.84
N ILE A 22 12.74 3.09 7.90
CA ILE A 22 13.12 2.93 6.50
C ILE A 22 12.06 2.16 5.71
N ASN A 23 11.35 2.88 4.85
CA ASN A 23 10.38 2.28 3.93
C ASN A 23 11.10 1.40 2.87
N PRO A 24 10.77 0.09 2.77
CA PRO A 24 11.35 -0.81 1.78
C PRO A 24 10.91 -0.51 0.34
N LEU A 25 9.82 0.23 0.15
CA LEU A 25 9.35 0.65 -1.16
C LEU A 25 10.24 1.78 -1.68
N GLU A 26 10.96 1.55 -2.76
CA GLU A 26 11.77 2.57 -3.42
C GLU A 26 10.89 3.40 -4.36
N PHE A 27 10.11 2.72 -5.21
CA PHE A 27 9.22 3.37 -6.15
C PHE A 27 7.94 2.55 -6.38
N ALA A 28 6.87 3.23 -6.81
CA ALA A 28 5.67 2.57 -7.33
C ALA A 28 5.09 3.30 -8.54
N LEU A 29 4.39 2.52 -9.37
CA LEU A 29 3.65 2.96 -10.55
C LEU A 29 2.31 2.23 -10.63
N LEU A 30 1.23 2.96 -10.90
CA LEU A 30 -0.10 2.42 -11.12
C LEU A 30 -0.53 2.73 -12.55
N GLU A 31 -0.97 1.71 -13.27
CA GLU A 31 -1.39 1.80 -14.66
C GLU A 31 -2.79 1.24 -14.84
N PHE A 32 -3.60 1.93 -15.64
CA PHE A 32 -4.94 1.50 -16.05
C PHE A 32 -4.98 1.40 -17.57
N ASN A 33 -5.24 0.21 -18.11
CA ASN A 33 -5.28 -0.06 -19.56
C ASN A 33 -4.05 0.53 -20.30
N ASP A 34 -2.83 0.19 -19.85
CA ASP A 34 -1.54 0.68 -20.37
C ASP A 34 -1.30 2.20 -20.28
N GLN A 35 -2.13 2.93 -19.52
CA GLN A 35 -1.91 4.34 -19.24
C GLN A 35 -1.48 4.54 -17.78
N GLU A 36 -0.34 5.21 -17.59
CA GLU A 36 0.11 5.64 -16.28
C GLU A 36 -0.92 6.57 -15.62
N ARG A 37 -1.42 6.15 -14.45
CA ARG A 37 -2.35 6.96 -13.65
C ARG A 37 -1.62 8.13 -13.00
N PHE A 38 -0.35 7.95 -12.69
CA PHE A 38 0.59 8.94 -12.20
C PHE A 38 1.99 8.52 -12.67
N GLU A 39 2.90 9.49 -12.85
CA GLU A 39 4.31 9.21 -13.13
C GLU A 39 4.93 8.41 -11.98
N LYS A 40 5.89 7.53 -12.25
CA LYS A 40 6.62 6.75 -11.23
C LYS A 40 7.05 7.64 -10.06
N ARG A 41 6.59 7.33 -8.84
CA ARG A 41 6.90 8.08 -7.61
C ARG A 41 7.69 7.25 -6.63
N ASP A 42 8.43 7.92 -5.77
CA ASP A 42 9.21 7.35 -4.69
C ASP A 42 8.34 6.86 -3.52
N GLY A 43 8.86 5.97 -2.69
CA GLY A 43 8.15 5.46 -1.51
C GLY A 43 7.71 6.57 -0.54
N ASP A 44 8.50 7.64 -0.41
CA ASP A 44 8.21 8.76 0.48
C ASP A 44 6.93 9.51 0.05
N PHE A 45 6.65 9.55 -1.25
CA PHE A 45 5.39 10.08 -1.77
C PHE A 45 4.18 9.32 -1.22
N PHE A 46 4.24 7.99 -1.17
CA PHE A 46 3.12 7.14 -0.74
C PHE A 46 3.04 6.96 0.78
N ASN A 47 4.17 7.03 1.47
CA ASN A 47 4.24 6.84 2.93
C ASN A 47 4.07 8.15 3.72
N TYR A 48 4.46 9.31 3.16
CA TYR A 48 4.37 10.60 3.85
C TYR A 48 3.47 11.61 3.14
N LEU A 49 3.70 11.89 1.86
CA LEU A 49 2.98 12.99 1.19
C LEU A 49 1.50 12.67 0.95
N GLN A 50 1.19 11.46 0.48
CA GLN A 50 -0.20 11.03 0.27
C GLN A 50 -1.03 11.08 1.55
N PRO A 51 -0.56 10.55 2.70
CA PRO A 51 -1.22 10.74 3.99
C PRO A 51 -1.33 12.20 4.40
N GLU A 52 -0.26 12.99 4.32
CA GLU A 52 -0.30 14.41 4.71
C GLU A 52 -1.36 15.20 3.92
N MET A 53 -1.59 14.83 2.65
CA MET A 53 -2.59 15.50 1.81
C MET A 53 -4.04 15.09 2.06
N HIS A 54 -4.29 13.86 2.53
CA HIS A 54 -5.66 13.28 2.53
C HIS A 54 -6.10 12.68 3.87
N HIS A 55 -5.17 12.44 4.79
CA HIS A 55 -5.41 11.75 6.06
C HIS A 55 -5.04 12.63 7.25
N SER A 56 -5.59 12.28 8.41
CA SER A 56 -5.32 12.98 9.66
C SER A 56 -4.00 12.58 10.32
N ASN A 57 -3.39 11.48 9.86
CA ASN A 57 -2.11 11.00 10.37
C ASN A 57 -1.31 10.27 9.29
N THR A 58 0.01 10.27 9.47
CA THR A 58 0.97 9.52 8.66
C THR A 58 1.19 8.13 9.29
N PRO A 59 1.18 7.05 8.50
CA PRO A 59 1.42 5.70 9.01
C PRO A 59 2.92 5.45 9.30
N SER A 60 3.23 4.32 9.93
CA SER A 60 4.63 3.87 10.08
C SER A 60 5.28 3.57 8.73
N ASP A 61 6.61 3.69 8.66
CA ASP A 61 7.39 3.34 7.48
C ASP A 61 7.06 1.93 6.99
N GLY A 62 6.99 1.77 5.66
CA GLY A 62 6.60 0.52 5.01
C GLY A 62 5.11 0.35 4.76
N ILE A 63 4.26 1.19 5.37
CA ILE A 63 2.84 1.26 5.02
C ILE A 63 2.65 2.38 3.98
N ASN A 64 2.32 1.98 2.75
CA ASN A 64 2.21 2.91 1.63
C ASN A 64 0.76 3.04 1.19
N LEU A 65 0.30 4.26 0.87
CA LEU A 65 -1.07 4.49 0.42
C LEU A 65 -1.14 5.47 -0.76
N TYR A 66 -2.21 5.33 -1.53
CA TYR A 66 -2.59 6.26 -2.58
C TYR A 66 -4.09 6.51 -2.52
N SER A 67 -4.50 7.77 -2.38
CA SER A 67 -5.92 8.11 -2.29
C SER A 67 -6.49 8.49 -3.66
N PHE A 68 -7.66 7.92 -3.99
CA PHE A 68 -8.50 8.38 -5.11
C PHE A 68 -9.53 9.45 -4.68
N SER A 69 -9.56 9.80 -3.39
CA SER A 69 -10.55 10.67 -2.76
C SER A 69 -9.88 11.91 -2.16
N LEU A 70 -10.54 13.06 -2.21
CA LEU A 70 -10.07 14.27 -1.51
C LEU A 70 -10.09 14.13 0.03
N PHE A 71 -11.13 13.51 0.59
CA PHE A 71 -11.38 13.35 2.02
C PHE A 71 -11.76 11.88 2.32
N PRO A 72 -10.80 10.94 2.23
CA PRO A 72 -11.05 9.50 2.38
C PRO A 72 -11.58 9.09 3.76
N GLU A 73 -11.39 9.91 4.80
CA GLU A 73 -11.85 9.63 6.17
C GLU A 73 -13.31 10.07 6.40
N GLU A 74 -13.89 10.86 5.50
CA GLU A 74 -15.29 11.26 5.58
C GLU A 74 -16.20 10.20 4.98
N HIS A 75 -17.38 10.02 5.59
CA HIS A 75 -18.39 9.12 5.04
C HIS A 75 -18.95 9.61 3.69
N GLN A 76 -18.94 10.93 3.46
CA GLN A 76 -19.41 11.50 2.20
C GLN A 76 -18.34 11.30 1.13
N PRO A 77 -18.63 10.59 0.02
CA PRO A 77 -17.65 10.34 -1.02
C PRO A 77 -17.20 11.65 -1.68
N SER A 78 -15.89 11.80 -1.84
CA SER A 78 -15.23 13.00 -2.39
C SER A 78 -14.28 12.68 -3.55
N GLY A 79 -14.53 11.57 -4.24
CA GLY A 79 -13.69 11.03 -5.33
C GLY A 79 -13.56 9.51 -5.21
N THR A 80 -13.65 8.78 -6.32
CA THR A 80 -13.47 7.31 -6.36
C THR A 80 -12.94 6.88 -7.72
N ALA A 81 -12.25 5.75 -7.79
CA ALA A 81 -11.92 5.07 -9.05
C ALA A 81 -12.82 3.84 -9.20
N ASN A 82 -13.57 3.76 -10.30
CA ASN A 82 -14.44 2.62 -10.57
C ASN A 82 -13.65 1.47 -11.22
N LEU A 83 -12.99 0.67 -10.39
CA LEU A 83 -12.11 -0.40 -10.87
C LEU A 83 -12.87 -1.51 -11.61
N SER A 84 -14.17 -1.69 -11.40
CA SER A 84 -14.97 -2.68 -12.14
C SER A 84 -15.24 -2.28 -13.60
N LYS A 85 -14.81 -1.09 -14.02
CA LYS A 85 -14.92 -0.59 -15.40
C LYS A 85 -13.58 -0.55 -16.12
N ILE A 86 -12.50 -0.86 -15.42
CA ILE A 86 -11.14 -0.90 -15.97
C ILE A 86 -10.85 -2.36 -16.30
N GLU A 87 -10.28 -2.61 -17.47
CA GLU A 87 -10.03 -3.97 -17.95
C GLU A 87 -8.74 -4.51 -17.35
N GLU A 88 -7.67 -3.71 -17.38
CA GLU A 88 -6.35 -4.09 -16.87
C GLU A 88 -5.81 -3.05 -15.89
N ILE A 89 -5.37 -3.54 -14.72
CA ILE A 89 -4.79 -2.74 -13.65
C ILE A 89 -3.44 -3.35 -13.29
N PHE A 90 -2.37 -2.59 -13.46
CA PHE A 90 -1.02 -2.99 -13.06
C PHE A 90 -0.50 -2.10 -11.95
N LEU A 91 -0.05 -2.72 -10.86
CA LEU A 91 0.68 -2.07 -9.79
C LEU A 91 2.12 -2.59 -9.80
N THR A 92 3.04 -1.77 -10.29
CA THR A 92 4.46 -2.11 -10.35
C THR A 92 5.18 -1.49 -9.15
N LEU A 93 5.89 -2.32 -8.39
CA LEU A 93 6.61 -1.93 -7.18
C LEU A 93 8.09 -2.25 -7.33
N TRP A 94 8.94 -1.31 -6.94
CA TRP A 94 10.39 -1.50 -6.84
C TRP A 94 10.79 -1.41 -5.38
N PHE A 95 11.47 -2.46 -4.90
CA PHE A 95 11.98 -2.54 -3.54
C PHE A 95 13.49 -2.37 -3.55
N ALA A 96 14.01 -1.57 -2.62
CA ALA A 96 15.44 -1.37 -2.44
C ALA A 96 15.75 -1.02 -1.00
N ASP A 97 16.95 -1.40 -0.55
CA ASP A 97 17.43 -0.98 0.75
C ASP A 97 18.07 0.41 0.64
N ARG A 98 17.27 1.42 0.93
CA ARG A 98 17.69 2.83 0.94
C ARG A 98 18.63 3.18 2.10
N SER A 99 18.84 2.26 3.03
CA SER A 99 19.74 2.44 4.18
C SER A 99 21.15 1.89 3.95
N GLN A 100 21.42 1.30 2.77
CA GLN A 100 22.72 0.71 2.46
C GLN A 100 23.85 1.74 2.49
N GLU A 101 24.84 1.48 3.34
CA GLU A 101 26.08 2.25 3.39
C GLU A 101 27.26 1.44 2.83
N PRO A 102 28.22 2.08 2.14
CA PRO A 102 29.40 1.41 1.62
C PRO A 102 30.18 0.69 2.73
N GLY A 103 30.34 -0.63 2.60
CA GLY A 103 31.11 -1.46 3.54
C GLY A 103 30.28 -2.18 4.60
N LEU A 104 28.96 -1.97 4.64
CA LEU A 104 28.02 -2.78 5.43
C LEU A 104 27.45 -3.94 4.58
N PRO A 105 27.01 -5.04 5.23
CA PRO A 105 26.36 -6.13 4.52
C PRO A 105 24.99 -5.72 3.96
N GLU A 106 24.68 -6.22 2.76
CA GLU A 106 23.39 -5.98 2.12
C GLU A 106 22.26 -6.70 2.89
N ILE A 107 21.15 -6.00 3.13
CA ILE A 107 19.94 -6.58 3.72
C ILE A 107 19.04 -7.06 2.58
N THR A 108 18.74 -8.35 2.56
CA THR A 108 17.75 -8.90 1.62
C THR A 108 16.34 -8.51 2.07
N ILE A 109 15.71 -7.59 1.34
CA ILE A 109 14.34 -7.13 1.64
C ILE A 109 13.28 -8.09 1.11
N THR A 110 13.53 -8.71 -0.04
CA THR A 110 12.58 -9.60 -0.71
C THR A 110 13.16 -11.00 -0.87
N ASP A 111 12.44 -12.00 -0.38
CA ASP A 111 12.76 -13.41 -0.53
C ASP A 111 11.50 -14.21 -0.92
N ILE A 112 11.61 -15.53 -0.98
CA ILE A 112 10.48 -16.42 -1.30
C ILE A 112 9.39 -16.45 -0.21
N ASN A 113 9.70 -16.00 1.00
CA ASN A 113 8.80 -15.98 2.15
C ASN A 113 8.15 -14.60 2.35
N SER A 114 8.67 -13.55 1.70
CA SER A 114 8.11 -12.21 1.71
C SER A 114 6.64 -12.20 1.27
N ARG A 115 5.83 -11.43 1.99
CA ARG A 115 4.40 -11.29 1.71
C ARG A 115 4.07 -9.84 1.46
N LEU A 116 3.44 -9.57 0.32
CA LEU A 116 2.88 -8.28 -0.02
C LEU A 116 1.37 -8.32 0.24
N PHE A 117 0.87 -7.34 0.99
CA PHE A 117 -0.56 -7.16 1.24
C PHE A 117 -1.04 -5.88 0.55
N VAL A 118 -2.07 -6.00 -0.28
CA VAL A 118 -2.69 -4.87 -0.98
C VAL A 118 -4.15 -4.81 -0.57
N PHE A 119 -4.59 -3.64 -0.11
CA PHE A 119 -5.95 -3.38 0.33
C PHE A 119 -6.59 -2.30 -0.55
N ALA A 120 -7.89 -2.43 -0.80
CA ALA A 120 -8.67 -1.42 -1.49
C ALA A 120 -10.00 -1.21 -0.74
N PHE A 121 -10.30 0.04 -0.41
CA PHE A 121 -11.58 0.41 0.18
C PHE A 121 -12.55 0.83 -0.93
N ASN A 122 -13.77 0.28 -0.91
CA ASN A 122 -14.77 0.56 -1.93
C ASN A 122 -16.15 0.86 -1.31
N TYR A 123 -16.93 1.64 -2.04
CA TYR A 123 -18.33 1.89 -1.71
C TYR A 123 -19.22 0.78 -2.28
N ASN A 124 -20.29 0.48 -1.55
CA ASN A 124 -21.39 -0.36 -2.01
C ASN A 124 -22.69 0.13 -1.36
N ILE A 125 -23.83 -0.33 -1.87
CA ILE A 125 -25.15 0.03 -1.36
C ILE A 125 -25.76 -1.22 -0.75
N MET A 126 -25.93 -1.22 0.58
CA MET A 126 -26.74 -2.22 1.27
C MET A 126 -28.22 -1.82 1.14
N ARG A 127 -29.01 -2.67 0.51
CA ARG A 127 -30.46 -2.51 0.39
C ARG A 127 -31.15 -3.33 1.45
N VAL A 128 -32.11 -2.71 2.15
CA VAL A 128 -32.95 -3.36 3.15
C VAL A 128 -34.41 -3.19 2.71
N ALA A 129 -35.11 -4.30 2.49
CA ALA A 129 -36.50 -4.31 2.09
C ALA A 129 -37.22 -5.52 2.67
N ASN A 130 -38.42 -5.31 3.22
CA ASN A 130 -39.28 -6.37 3.76
C ASN A 130 -38.58 -7.31 4.77
N GLY A 131 -37.65 -6.77 5.58
CA GLY A 131 -36.88 -7.56 6.56
C GLY A 131 -35.72 -8.38 5.98
N LEU A 132 -35.43 -8.24 4.68
CA LEU A 132 -34.31 -8.87 4.01
C LEU A 132 -33.25 -7.84 3.64
N THR A 133 -31.99 -8.28 3.64
CA THR A 133 -30.82 -7.45 3.33
C THR A 133 -30.07 -8.01 2.14
N GLY A 134 -29.57 -7.14 1.25
CA GLY A 134 -28.71 -7.53 0.14
C GLY A 134 -27.80 -6.41 -0.30
N LEU A 135 -26.67 -6.74 -0.93
CA LEU A 135 -25.79 -5.77 -1.57
C LEU A 135 -26.28 -5.47 -2.99
N ALA A 136 -26.14 -4.21 -3.43
CA ALA A 136 -26.56 -3.80 -4.76
C ALA A 136 -25.59 -4.26 -5.86
N TYR A 137 -24.30 -4.35 -5.52
CA TYR A 137 -23.25 -4.82 -6.42
C TYR A 137 -22.48 -5.95 -5.75
N ASN A 138 -22.28 -7.03 -6.47
CA ASN A 138 -21.37 -8.11 -6.08
C ASN A 138 -20.15 -8.03 -6.99
N GLY A 139 -18.96 -8.02 -6.39
CA GLY A 139 -17.70 -8.11 -7.11
C GLY A 139 -17.46 -9.50 -7.67
#